data_AF-A0A0C9RTV1-F1
#
_entry.id   AF-A0A0C9RTV1-F1
#
_cell.length_a   1.000
_cell.length_b   1.000
_cell.length_c   1.000
_cell.angle_alpha   90.00
_cell.angle_beta   90.00
_cell.angle_gamma   90.00
#
_symmetry.space_group_name_H-M   'P 1'
#
loop_
_entity.id
_entity.type
_entity.pdbx_description
1 polymer ?
#
loop_
_entity_poly.entity_id
_entity_poly.type
_entity_poly.pdbx_seq_one_letter_code
_entity_poly.pdbx_strand_id
1 'polypeptide(L)'
;KKGTFGKVALGASVSSLIDLKAELLRKREVLKAQKLKQPQPQDVYVKQKLNLGNDASTASVKKPPKEAPVAADISEEDADLKRSRAALQRKTKLYEKLSSGKVIPGDEESSLYVVDFQRKSMDAAVEEKERSELSTVPTRKEAELHKAKEHAADLDDNSPSADHDALDESLAGTEEEWVDYTDALGRSRRCMRKDLPALMKNDQELTGKAGTVETDIPERTAQFL
;
A
#
# COMPACT_ATOMS: atom_id res chain seq x y z
N LYS A 1 -7.09 40.33 13.76
CA LYS A 1 -7.99 39.30 14.34
C LYS A 1 -7.27 37.96 14.24
N LYS A 2 -6.59 37.50 15.29
CA LYS A 2 -5.90 36.19 15.30
C LYS A 2 -6.84 35.17 15.94
N GLY A 3 -7.22 34.15 15.17
CA GLY A 3 -8.01 33.02 15.64
C GLY A 3 -7.17 32.09 16.48
N THR A 4 -7.66 31.79 17.68
CA THR A 4 -7.13 30.77 18.59
C THR A 4 -7.65 29.40 18.14
N PHE A 5 -6.77 28.53 17.67
CA PHE A 5 -7.11 27.11 17.50
C PHE A 5 -7.04 26.43 18.87
N GLY A 6 -8.20 26.01 19.38
CA GLY A 6 -8.35 25.35 20.67
C GLY A 6 -7.69 23.98 20.70
N LYS A 7 -7.02 23.66 21.81
CA LYS A 7 -6.56 22.30 22.11
C LYS A 7 -7.78 21.38 22.21
N VAL A 8 -7.90 20.41 21.30
CA VAL A 8 -8.89 19.34 21.42
C VAL A 8 -8.35 18.33 22.44
N ALA A 9 -8.79 18.44 23.68
CA ALA A 9 -8.57 17.41 24.69
C ALA A 9 -9.47 16.21 24.35
N LEU A 10 -8.89 15.01 24.23
CA LEU A 10 -9.65 13.76 24.15
C LEU A 10 -10.39 13.58 25.47
N GLY A 11 -11.63 14.04 25.53
CA GLY A 11 -12.52 13.98 26.68
C GLY A 11 -13.04 12.57 26.93
N ALA A 12 -12.15 11.59 27.11
CA ALA A 12 -12.55 10.28 27.61
C ALA A 12 -12.82 10.42 29.11
N SER A 13 -14.11 10.52 29.46
CA SER A 13 -14.54 10.52 30.86
C SER A 13 -14.10 9.22 31.53
N VAL A 14 -13.68 9.28 32.79
CA VAL A 14 -13.23 8.11 33.57
C VAL A 14 -14.29 7.00 33.58
N SER A 15 -15.58 7.36 33.54
CA SER A 15 -16.69 6.42 33.39
C SER A 15 -16.65 5.63 32.08
N SER A 16 -16.30 6.26 30.95
CA SER A 16 -16.17 5.59 29.65
C SER A 16 -15.02 4.59 29.63
N LEU A 17 -13.93 4.86 30.35
CA LEU A 17 -12.82 3.92 30.50
C LEU A 17 -13.21 2.70 31.36
N ILE A 18 -13.99 2.93 32.41
CA ILE A 18 -14.51 1.87 33.28
C ILE A 18 -15.51 1.00 32.51
N ASP A 19 -16.42 1.59 31.73
CA ASP A 19 -17.38 0.86 30.90
C ASP A 19 -16.67 0.02 29.83
N LEU A 20 -15.66 0.59 29.16
CA LEU A 20 -14.84 -0.16 28.18
C LEU A 20 -14.13 -1.34 28.85
N LYS A 21 -13.54 -1.12 30.04
CA LYS A 21 -12.89 -2.18 30.81
C LYS A 21 -13.87 -3.28 31.22
N ALA A 22 -15.08 -2.92 31.61
CA ALA A 22 -16.14 -3.87 31.94
C ALA A 22 -16.58 -4.68 30.71
N GLU A 23 -16.74 -4.03 29.56
CA GLU A 23 -17.12 -4.70 28.32
C GLU A 23 -16.04 -5.70 27.85
N LEU A 24 -14.76 -5.31 27.94
CA LEU A 24 -13.63 -6.20 27.61
C LEU A 24 -13.56 -7.41 28.53
N LEU A 25 -13.76 -7.22 29.85
CA LEU A 25 -13.79 -8.32 30.81
C LEU A 25 -14.94 -9.28 30.54
N ARG A 26 -16.16 -8.76 30.31
CA ARG A 26 -17.33 -9.58 29.95
C ARG A 26 -17.08 -10.39 28.68
N LYS A 27 -16.51 -9.78 27.63
CA LYS A 27 -16.16 -10.48 26.38
C LYS A 27 -15.12 -11.59 26.61
N ARG A 28 -14.10 -11.34 27.45
CA ARG A 28 -13.08 -12.35 27.79
C ARG A 28 -13.67 -13.55 28.52
N GLU A 29 -14.60 -13.34 29.44
CA GLU A 29 -15.27 -14.41 30.18
C GLU A 29 -16.19 -15.24 29.27
N VAL A 30 -16.94 -14.58 28.37
CA VAL A 30 -17.76 -15.27 27.37
C VAL A 30 -16.91 -16.17 26.48
N LEU A 31 -15.75 -15.69 26.01
CA LEU A 31 -14.82 -16.50 25.21
C LEU A 31 -14.24 -17.68 26.00
N LYS A 32 -13.87 -17.48 27.27
CA LYS A 32 -13.40 -18.58 28.14
C LYS A 32 -14.50 -19.62 28.37
N ALA A 33 -15.72 -19.19 28.64
CA ALA A 33 -16.87 -20.08 28.81
C ALA A 33 -17.22 -20.81 27.51
N GLN A 34 -17.10 -20.15 26.37
CA GLN A 34 -17.31 -20.77 25.05
C GLN A 34 -16.21 -21.80 24.72
N LYS A 35 -14.95 -21.51 25.06
CA LYS A 35 -13.83 -22.48 24.96
C LYS A 35 -13.99 -23.68 25.90
N LEU A 36 -14.67 -23.53 27.03
CA LEU A 36 -15.00 -24.63 27.95
C LEU A 36 -16.23 -25.45 27.50
N LYS A 37 -17.20 -24.79 26.85
CA LYS A 37 -18.45 -25.42 26.35
C LYS A 37 -18.29 -26.06 24.98
N GLN A 38 -17.34 -25.61 24.17
CA GLN A 38 -16.90 -26.40 23.04
C GLN A 38 -16.07 -27.56 23.57
N PRO A 39 -16.38 -28.82 23.20
CA PRO A 39 -15.41 -29.88 23.41
C PRO A 39 -14.13 -29.42 22.72
N GLN A 40 -13.00 -29.49 23.44
CA GLN A 40 -11.68 -29.46 22.81
C GLN A 40 -11.79 -30.32 21.55
N PRO A 41 -11.44 -29.83 20.35
CA PRO A 41 -11.29 -30.74 19.23
C PRO A 41 -10.24 -31.74 19.67
N GLN A 42 -10.70 -32.92 20.09
CA GLN A 42 -9.85 -34.07 20.16
C GLN A 42 -9.46 -34.24 18.71
N ASP A 43 -8.18 -34.11 18.40
CA ASP A 43 -7.66 -34.40 17.08
C ASP A 43 -8.03 -35.85 16.76
N VAL A 44 -9.20 -36.04 16.15
CA VAL A 44 -9.63 -37.32 15.63
C VAL A 44 -8.77 -37.51 14.40
N TYR A 45 -7.67 -38.22 14.61
CA TYR A 45 -6.85 -38.76 13.53
C TYR A 45 -7.71 -39.76 12.74
N VAL A 46 -8.53 -39.26 11.82
CA VAL A 46 -9.19 -40.12 10.83
C VAL A 46 -8.09 -40.50 9.85
N LYS A 47 -7.57 -41.73 9.99
CA LYS A 47 -6.77 -42.38 8.95
C LYS A 47 -7.65 -42.59 7.72
N GLN A 48 -7.81 -41.57 6.89
CA GLN A 48 -8.30 -41.76 5.53
C GLN A 48 -7.16 -42.36 4.71
N LYS A 49 -7.32 -43.63 4.34
CA LYS A 49 -6.45 -44.26 3.35
C LYS A 49 -6.72 -43.62 2.00
N LEU A 50 -5.83 -42.74 1.55
CA LEU A 50 -5.78 -42.32 0.16
C LEU A 50 -5.04 -43.42 -0.62
N ASN A 51 -5.76 -44.15 -1.46
CA ASN A 51 -5.14 -44.93 -2.52
C ASN A 51 -4.71 -43.94 -3.60
N LEU A 52 -3.47 -43.45 -3.49
CA LEU A 52 -2.80 -42.74 -4.58
C LEU A 52 -1.85 -43.72 -5.25
N GLY A 53 -2.08 -43.93 -6.54
CA GLY A 53 -1.34 -44.86 -7.39
C GLY A 53 0.17 -44.60 -7.35
N ASN A 54 0.89 -45.70 -7.50
CA ASN A 54 2.34 -45.83 -7.50
C ASN A 54 3.05 -44.76 -8.33
N ASP A 55 4.16 -44.23 -7.81
CA ASP A 55 5.46 -44.36 -8.47
C ASP A 55 6.59 -44.22 -7.46
N ALA A 56 7.66 -44.96 -7.72
CA ALA A 56 8.70 -45.35 -6.78
C ALA A 56 9.69 -44.23 -6.41
N SER A 57 10.20 -44.29 -5.16
CA SER A 57 11.60 -44.62 -4.86
C SER A 57 12.21 -43.83 -3.68
N THR A 58 12.97 -44.58 -2.87
CA THR A 58 14.06 -44.16 -1.96
C THR A 58 13.75 -43.68 -0.52
N ALA A 59 13.88 -44.63 0.40
CA ALA A 59 14.82 -44.61 1.54
C ALA A 59 14.85 -43.41 2.50
N SER A 60 14.19 -43.61 3.65
CA SER A 60 14.72 -43.46 5.02
C SER A 60 15.80 -42.39 5.31
N VAL A 61 15.44 -41.31 6.01
CA VAL A 61 16.29 -40.70 7.06
C VAL A 61 15.42 -40.16 8.19
N LYS A 62 15.99 -40.24 9.39
CA LYS A 62 15.45 -40.05 10.72
C LYS A 62 15.02 -38.59 10.99
N LYS A 63 14.01 -38.48 11.84
CA LYS A 63 13.54 -37.33 12.63
C LYS A 63 14.65 -36.41 13.15
N PRO A 64 14.48 -35.08 13.09
CA PRO A 64 15.03 -34.15 14.07
C PRO A 64 13.93 -33.49 14.94
N PRO A 65 14.30 -32.84 16.05
CA PRO A 65 13.42 -32.58 17.19
C PRO A 65 12.62 -31.27 17.05
N LYS A 66 11.59 -31.17 17.91
CA LYS A 66 10.67 -30.06 18.16
C LYS A 66 11.29 -28.66 17.93
N GLU A 67 10.83 -27.99 16.89
CA GLU A 67 10.69 -26.53 16.86
C GLU A 67 9.26 -26.21 16.44
N ALA A 68 8.53 -25.48 17.30
CA ALA A 68 7.49 -24.50 16.95
C ALA A 68 6.78 -24.01 18.22
N PRO A 69 6.56 -22.69 18.28
CA PRO A 69 5.20 -22.19 18.16
C PRO A 69 5.16 -21.22 16.98
N VAL A 70 4.98 -21.73 15.76
CA VAL A 70 4.87 -20.91 14.54
C VAL A 70 3.59 -21.25 13.75
N ALA A 71 2.83 -22.27 14.17
CA ALA A 71 1.68 -22.77 13.41
C ALA A 71 0.40 -21.91 13.56
N ALA A 72 0.32 -21.02 14.55
CA ALA A 72 -0.86 -20.18 14.77
C ALA A 72 -0.81 -18.90 13.90
N ASP A 73 0.36 -18.28 13.75
CA ASP A 73 0.52 -17.03 13.02
C ASP A 73 0.24 -17.21 11.51
N ILE A 74 0.68 -18.32 10.91
CA ILE A 74 0.47 -18.59 9.47
C ILE A 74 -1.04 -18.67 9.13
N SER A 75 -1.86 -19.21 10.04
CA SER A 75 -3.31 -19.31 9.81
C SER A 75 -4.03 -17.97 9.90
N GLU A 76 -3.57 -17.06 10.76
CA GLU A 76 -4.15 -15.72 10.88
C GLU A 76 -3.70 -14.84 9.71
N GLU A 77 -2.43 -14.94 9.30
CA GLU A 77 -1.89 -14.30 8.10
C GLU A 77 -2.65 -14.73 6.83
N ASP A 78 -2.94 -16.02 6.66
CA ASP A 78 -3.73 -16.52 5.53
C ASP A 78 -5.17 -15.95 5.51
N ALA A 79 -5.77 -15.74 6.68
CA ALA A 79 -7.10 -15.14 6.78
C ALA A 79 -7.07 -13.66 6.36
N ASP A 80 -6.03 -12.93 6.76
CA ASP A 80 -5.82 -11.53 6.37
C ASP A 80 -5.48 -11.39 4.88
N LEU A 81 -4.66 -12.29 4.31
CA LEU A 81 -4.40 -12.36 2.88
C LEU A 81 -5.68 -12.64 2.08
N LYS A 82 -6.55 -13.51 2.59
CA LYS A 82 -7.86 -13.76 1.94
C LYS A 82 -8.76 -12.54 2.01
N ARG A 83 -8.75 -11.79 3.11
CA ARG A 83 -9.52 -10.55 3.28
C ARG A 83 -9.02 -9.44 2.37
N SER A 84 -7.70 -9.25 2.29
CA SER A 84 -7.07 -8.26 1.41
C SER A 84 -7.34 -8.59 -0.07
N ARG A 85 -7.21 -9.86 -0.47
CA ARG A 85 -7.56 -10.34 -1.81
C ARG A 85 -9.02 -10.08 -2.16
N ALA A 86 -9.94 -10.35 -1.24
CA ALA A 86 -11.36 -10.07 -1.44
C ALA A 86 -11.64 -8.57 -1.58
N ALA A 87 -10.97 -7.72 -0.80
CA ALA A 87 -11.10 -6.26 -0.90
C ALA A 87 -10.56 -5.74 -2.24
N LEU A 88 -9.39 -6.22 -2.68
CA LEU A 88 -8.82 -5.88 -3.98
C LEU A 88 -9.74 -6.30 -5.12
N GLN A 89 -10.27 -7.53 -5.11
CA GLN A 89 -11.22 -7.99 -6.13
C GLN A 89 -12.49 -7.13 -6.20
N ARG A 90 -13.01 -6.65 -5.06
CA ARG A 90 -14.14 -5.72 -5.05
C ARG A 90 -13.78 -4.37 -5.68
N LYS A 91 -12.59 -3.84 -5.37
CA LYS A 91 -12.09 -2.61 -5.99
C LYS A 91 -11.93 -2.78 -7.49
N THR A 92 -11.26 -3.84 -7.96
CA THR A 92 -11.09 -4.13 -9.39
C THR A 92 -12.43 -4.17 -10.12
N LYS A 93 -13.42 -4.90 -9.59
CA LYS A 93 -14.76 -4.95 -10.17
C LYS A 93 -15.47 -3.59 -10.21
N LEU A 94 -15.22 -2.72 -9.24
CA LEU A 94 -15.76 -1.36 -9.24
C LEU A 94 -15.09 -0.53 -10.34
N TYR A 95 -13.76 -0.58 -10.43
CA TYR A 95 -13.00 0.13 -11.47
C TYR A 95 -13.39 -0.33 -12.87
N GLU A 96 -13.47 -1.64 -13.14
CA GLU A 96 -13.91 -2.16 -14.44
C GLU A 96 -15.30 -1.64 -14.84
N LYS A 97 -16.23 -1.56 -13.88
CA LYS A 97 -17.57 -1.02 -14.15
C LYS A 97 -17.52 0.45 -14.54
N LEU A 98 -16.76 1.27 -13.80
CA LEU A 98 -16.62 2.70 -14.08
C LEU A 98 -15.85 2.95 -15.39
N SER A 99 -14.80 2.18 -15.65
CA SER A 99 -13.98 2.32 -16.85
C SER A 99 -14.64 1.75 -18.10
N SER A 100 -15.57 0.80 -17.96
CA SER A 100 -16.32 0.26 -19.09
C SER A 100 -17.28 1.27 -19.75
N GLY A 101 -17.47 2.45 -19.15
CA GLY A 101 -18.42 3.46 -19.63
C GLY A 101 -19.89 3.06 -19.51
N LYS A 102 -20.19 1.87 -18.97
CA LYS A 102 -21.55 1.32 -18.89
C LYS A 102 -22.36 1.86 -17.72
N VAL A 103 -21.68 2.32 -16.67
CA VAL A 103 -22.29 2.99 -15.52
C VAL A 103 -21.55 4.30 -15.34
N ILE A 104 -22.24 5.39 -15.65
CA ILE A 104 -21.73 6.75 -15.49
C ILE A 104 -22.23 7.26 -14.13
N PRO A 105 -21.33 7.51 -13.16
CA PRO A 105 -21.72 8.11 -11.88
C PRO A 105 -22.38 9.46 -12.09
N GLY A 106 -23.37 9.81 -11.26
CA GLY A 106 -23.94 11.16 -11.24
C GLY A 106 -22.92 12.20 -10.76
N ASP A 107 -23.20 13.49 -10.94
CA ASP A 107 -22.24 14.58 -10.66
C ASP A 107 -21.72 14.61 -9.21
N GLU A 108 -22.59 14.32 -8.24
CA GLU A 108 -22.20 14.25 -6.82
C GLU A 108 -21.24 13.09 -6.55
N GLU A 109 -21.48 11.92 -7.16
CA GLU A 109 -20.62 10.74 -7.03
C GLU A 109 -19.34 10.90 -7.85
N SER A 110 -19.39 11.60 -8.98
CA SER A 110 -18.24 11.88 -9.83
C SER A 110 -17.15 12.66 -9.07
N SER A 111 -17.56 13.56 -8.17
CA SER A 111 -16.65 14.34 -7.32
C SER A 111 -15.86 13.48 -6.30
N LEU A 112 -16.30 12.24 -6.03
CA LEU A 112 -15.57 11.32 -5.17
C LEU A 112 -14.34 10.71 -5.86
N TYR A 113 -14.29 10.77 -7.19
CA TYR A 113 -13.25 10.16 -7.99
C TYR A 113 -12.31 11.24 -8.55
N VAL A 114 -11.02 10.93 -8.59
CA VAL A 114 -10.01 11.82 -9.20
C VAL A 114 -10.12 11.82 -10.73
N VAL A 115 -10.64 10.73 -11.30
CA VAL A 115 -10.82 10.55 -12.74
C VAL A 115 -12.27 10.86 -13.08
N ASP A 116 -12.47 11.72 -14.09
CA ASP A 116 -13.79 11.96 -14.67
C ASP A 116 -14.15 10.82 -15.64
N PHE A 117 -14.87 9.83 -15.10
CA PHE A 117 -15.33 8.68 -15.88
C PHE A 117 -16.38 9.04 -16.93
N GLN A 118 -17.09 10.17 -16.78
CA GLN A 118 -18.05 10.63 -17.78
C GLN A 118 -17.30 11.03 -19.05
N ARG A 119 -16.32 11.95 -18.91
CA ARG A 119 -15.46 12.37 -20.02
C ARG A 119 -14.69 11.21 -20.63
N LYS A 120 -14.09 10.35 -19.80
CA LYS A 120 -13.33 9.20 -20.28
C LYS A 120 -14.18 8.26 -21.15
N SER A 121 -15.45 8.06 -20.80
CA SER A 121 -16.37 7.24 -21.60
C SER A 121 -16.75 7.90 -22.92
N MET A 122 -16.87 9.24 -22.96
CA MET A 122 -17.11 9.99 -24.19
C MET A 122 -15.91 9.92 -25.13
N ASP A 123 -14.70 10.15 -24.60
CA ASP A 123 -13.46 10.07 -25.37
C ASP A 123 -13.28 8.68 -25.97
N ALA A 124 -13.54 7.62 -25.20
CA ALA A 124 -13.47 6.24 -25.69
C ALA A 124 -14.46 5.97 -26.84
N ALA A 125 -15.68 6.50 -26.77
CA ALA A 125 -16.66 6.36 -27.84
C ALA A 125 -16.27 7.15 -29.11
N VAL A 126 -15.65 8.32 -28.95
CA VAL A 126 -15.11 9.11 -30.07
C VAL A 126 -13.96 8.37 -30.73
N GLU A 127 -12.98 7.86 -29.97
CA GLU A 127 -11.87 7.07 -30.49
C GLU A 127 -12.35 5.79 -31.20
N GLU A 128 -13.34 5.09 -30.66
CA GLU A 128 -13.91 3.90 -31.30
C GLU A 128 -14.59 4.26 -32.62
N LYS A 129 -15.33 5.37 -32.65
CA LYS A 129 -15.96 5.87 -33.87
C LYS A 129 -14.91 6.27 -34.90
N GLU A 130 -13.88 7.01 -34.52
CA GLU A 130 -12.77 7.37 -35.41
C GLU A 130 -12.07 6.14 -35.97
N ARG A 131 -11.78 5.12 -35.13
CA ARG A 131 -11.24 3.83 -35.59
C ARG A 131 -12.16 3.14 -36.58
N SER A 132 -13.47 3.15 -36.33
CA SER A 132 -14.45 2.53 -37.24
C SER A 132 -14.59 3.29 -38.58
N GLU A 133 -14.50 4.62 -38.57
CA GLU A 133 -14.56 5.45 -39.78
C GLU A 133 -13.26 5.38 -40.59
N LEU A 134 -12.09 5.27 -39.94
CA LEU A 134 -10.81 4.97 -40.59
C LEU A 134 -10.77 3.56 -41.21
N SER A 135 -11.59 2.62 -40.72
CA SER A 135 -11.74 1.28 -41.29
C SER A 135 -12.60 1.25 -42.56
N THR A 136 -13.35 2.31 -42.87
CA THR A 136 -14.06 2.41 -44.16
C THR A 136 -13.13 2.92 -45.27
N VAL A 137 -12.35 1.98 -45.82
CA VAL A 137 -11.71 1.94 -47.15
C VAL A 137 -11.09 3.25 -47.68
N PRO A 138 -9.76 3.45 -47.55
CA PRO A 138 -9.02 4.28 -48.47
C PRO A 138 -8.95 3.58 -49.84
N THR A 139 -9.25 4.31 -50.90
CA THR A 139 -9.13 3.82 -52.27
C THR A 139 -7.69 3.34 -52.52
N ARG A 140 -7.55 2.21 -53.24
CA ARG A 140 -6.33 1.42 -53.55
C ARG A 140 -5.03 2.19 -53.87
N LYS A 141 -5.08 3.50 -54.13
CA LYS A 141 -3.92 4.34 -54.45
C LYS A 141 -3.18 4.90 -53.24
N GLU A 142 -3.79 4.96 -52.06
CA GLU A 142 -3.15 5.56 -50.86
C GLU A 142 -2.47 4.52 -49.94
N ALA A 143 -2.83 3.24 -50.08
CA ALA A 143 -2.29 2.13 -49.29
C ALA A 143 -0.83 1.75 -49.63
N GLU A 144 -0.32 2.12 -50.82
CA GLU A 144 1.06 1.80 -51.20
C GLU A 144 2.10 2.77 -50.63
N LEU A 145 1.71 3.99 -50.22
CA LEU A 145 2.65 4.96 -49.63
C LEU A 145 2.90 4.71 -48.14
N HIS A 146 1.91 4.16 -47.42
CA HIS A 146 1.99 3.93 -45.97
C HIS A 146 2.79 2.67 -45.59
N LYS A 147 2.76 1.63 -46.43
CA LYS A 147 3.48 0.36 -46.17
C LYS A 147 5.01 0.49 -46.14
N ALA A 148 5.58 1.55 -46.72
CA ALA A 148 7.03 1.79 -46.70
C ALA A 148 7.52 2.53 -45.44
N LYS A 149 6.62 3.09 -44.62
CA LYS A 149 6.98 3.90 -43.44
C LYS A 149 6.74 3.20 -42.09
N GLU A 150 6.05 2.07 -42.11
CA GLU A 150 5.61 1.36 -40.91
C GLU A 150 6.63 0.33 -40.37
N HIS A 151 7.68 0.00 -41.14
CA HIS A 151 8.70 -0.96 -40.67
C HIS A 151 9.79 -0.35 -39.76
N ALA A 152 9.63 0.90 -39.31
CA ALA A 152 10.63 1.62 -38.50
C ALA A 152 10.13 2.06 -37.11
N ALA A 153 8.89 1.71 -36.72
CA ALA A 153 8.27 2.26 -35.49
C ALA A 153 7.89 1.23 -34.42
N ASP A 154 8.16 -0.06 -34.62
CA ASP A 154 7.85 -1.12 -33.63
C ASP A 154 9.01 -1.42 -32.67
N LEU A 155 9.73 -0.38 -32.22
CA LEU A 155 10.76 -0.47 -31.17
C LEU A 155 10.64 0.66 -30.14
N ASP A 156 9.43 1.13 -29.85
CA ASP A 156 9.22 2.06 -28.72
C ASP A 156 8.64 1.30 -27.52
N ASP A 157 9.46 0.42 -26.94
CA ASP A 157 9.32 -0.01 -25.54
C ASP A 157 9.74 1.17 -24.64
N ASN A 158 8.98 2.27 -24.71
CA ASN A 158 9.13 3.43 -23.84
C ASN A 158 8.45 3.16 -22.50
N SER A 159 8.87 2.09 -21.85
CA SER A 159 8.76 2.00 -20.41
C SER A 159 9.96 2.78 -19.88
N PRO A 160 9.81 3.96 -19.26
CA PRO A 160 10.94 4.66 -18.70
C PRO A 160 11.50 3.78 -17.58
N SER A 161 12.58 3.05 -17.87
CA SER A 161 13.45 2.50 -16.85
C SER A 161 14.12 3.69 -16.18
N ALA A 162 13.39 4.32 -15.26
CA ALA A 162 13.97 5.31 -14.37
C ALA A 162 14.92 4.53 -13.46
N ASP A 163 16.17 4.40 -13.90
CA ASP A 163 17.29 4.00 -13.07
C ASP A 163 17.47 5.11 -12.03
N HIS A 164 16.66 5.05 -10.97
CA HIS A 164 16.58 6.07 -9.93
C HIS A 164 17.96 6.34 -9.30
N ASP A 165 18.80 5.31 -9.23
CA ASP A 165 20.17 5.39 -8.72
C ASP A 165 21.08 6.28 -9.59
N ALA A 166 20.90 6.27 -10.91
CA ALA A 166 21.70 7.09 -11.83
C ALA A 166 21.29 8.57 -11.79
N LEU A 167 20.01 8.85 -11.52
CA LEU A 167 19.50 10.22 -11.37
C LEU A 167 19.94 10.84 -10.04
N ASP A 168 19.97 10.07 -8.96
CA ASP A 168 20.40 10.53 -7.63
C ASP A 168 21.85 11.05 -7.66
N GLU A 169 22.74 10.34 -8.35
CA GLU A 169 24.16 10.74 -8.48
C GLU A 169 24.34 12.01 -9.34
N SER A 170 23.46 12.23 -10.32
CA SER A 170 23.47 13.47 -11.14
C SER A 170 22.96 14.69 -10.38
N LEU A 171 22.12 14.49 -9.37
CA LEU A 171 21.53 15.55 -8.56
C LEU A 171 22.33 15.84 -7.29
N ALA A 172 23.34 15.01 -6.97
CA ALA A 172 24.24 15.23 -5.86
C ALA A 172 24.91 16.61 -5.95
N GLY A 173 24.75 17.42 -4.89
CA GLY A 173 25.21 18.80 -4.80
C GLY A 173 24.24 19.87 -5.33
N THR A 174 23.14 19.48 -6.00
CA THR A 174 22.17 20.44 -6.56
C THR A 174 21.12 20.90 -5.53
N GLU A 175 20.38 21.96 -5.85
CA GLU A 175 19.28 22.45 -5.00
C GLU A 175 18.07 21.49 -4.94
N GLU A 176 18.02 20.54 -5.87
CA GLU A 176 16.99 19.49 -6.01
C GLU A 176 17.38 18.17 -5.32
N GLU A 177 18.53 18.12 -4.64
CA GLU A 177 18.89 16.95 -3.85
C GLU A 177 18.00 16.86 -2.60
N TRP A 178 17.52 15.65 -2.33
CA TRP A 178 16.86 15.34 -1.06
C TRP A 178 17.89 15.18 0.05
N VAL A 179 17.75 15.98 1.10
CA VAL A 179 18.63 15.96 2.27
C VAL A 179 17.84 15.49 3.48
N ASP A 180 18.43 14.54 4.21
CA ASP A 180 17.94 14.12 5.53
C ASP A 180 18.43 15.10 6.60
N TYR A 181 17.50 15.58 7.43
CA TYR A 181 17.78 16.44 8.58
C TYR A 181 16.98 16.00 9.81
N THR A 182 17.41 16.48 10.97
CA THR A 182 16.72 16.23 12.24
C THR A 182 15.97 17.50 12.65
N ASP A 183 14.66 17.40 12.80
CA ASP A 183 13.76 18.45 13.34
C ASP A 183 14.09 18.71 14.82
N ALA A 184 13.60 19.81 15.40
CA ALA A 184 13.81 20.15 16.81
C ALA A 184 13.24 19.11 17.77
N LEU A 185 12.28 18.31 17.30
CA LEU A 185 11.70 17.21 18.08
C LEU A 185 12.52 15.93 17.98
N GLY A 186 13.73 15.96 17.42
CA GLY A 186 14.59 14.78 17.26
C GLY A 186 14.08 13.77 16.24
N ARG A 187 13.15 14.17 15.36
CA ARG A 187 12.60 13.30 14.32
C ARG A 187 13.39 13.45 13.03
N SER A 188 13.79 12.33 12.45
CA SER A 188 14.36 12.30 11.10
C SER A 188 13.31 12.71 10.07
N ARG A 189 13.68 13.66 9.20
CA ARG A 189 12.84 14.17 8.11
C ARG A 189 13.69 14.32 6.85
N ARG A 190 13.04 14.26 5.68
CA ARG A 190 13.67 14.44 4.37
C ARG A 190 13.02 15.63 3.65
N CYS A 191 13.82 16.55 3.12
CA CYS A 191 13.35 17.69 2.32
C CYS A 191 14.33 18.00 1.19
N MET A 192 13.92 18.83 0.22
CA MET A 192 14.86 19.34 -0.78
C MET A 192 15.91 20.25 -0.11
N ARG A 193 17.13 20.26 -0.61
CA ARG A 193 18.22 21.12 -0.11
C ARG A 193 17.83 22.60 -0.11
N LYS A 194 17.13 23.07 -1.14
CA LYS A 194 16.63 24.46 -1.22
C LYS A 194 15.68 24.85 -0.08
N ASP A 195 14.91 23.90 0.43
CA ASP A 195 13.91 24.13 1.47
C ASP A 195 14.50 24.01 2.89
N LEU A 196 15.65 23.33 3.02
CA LEU A 196 16.31 23.07 4.30
C LEU A 196 16.54 24.34 5.14
N PRO A 197 17.05 25.48 4.61
CA PRO A 197 17.26 26.68 5.41
C PRO A 197 15.97 27.28 5.98
N ALA A 198 14.88 27.25 5.21
CA ALA A 198 13.58 27.74 5.66
C ALA A 198 12.99 26.84 6.75
N LEU A 199 13.13 25.51 6.59
CA LEU A 199 12.69 24.53 7.58
C LEU A 199 13.48 24.63 8.88
N MET A 200 14.81 24.74 8.82
CA MET A 200 15.65 24.94 10.00
C MET A 200 15.32 26.23 10.75
N LYS A 201 14.99 27.31 10.02
CA LYS A 201 14.57 28.58 10.65
C LYS A 201 13.22 28.43 11.37
N ASN A 202 12.23 27.81 10.73
CA ASN A 202 10.93 27.55 11.35
C ASN A 202 11.07 26.66 12.59
N ASP A 203 11.97 25.69 12.52
CA ASP A 203 12.27 24.75 13.59
C ASP A 203 12.95 25.44 14.80
N GLN A 204 13.87 26.37 14.53
CA GLN A 204 14.47 27.24 15.54
C GLN A 204 13.44 28.16 16.22
N GLU A 205 12.45 28.67 15.47
CA GLU A 205 11.34 29.44 16.05
C GLU A 205 10.43 28.59 16.94
N LEU A 206 10.33 27.28 16.64
CA LEU A 206 9.54 26.32 17.43
C LEU A 206 10.17 26.04 18.80
N THR A 207 11.51 25.99 18.87
CA THR A 207 12.29 25.80 20.10
C THR A 207 12.48 27.10 20.89
N GLY A 208 12.50 28.24 20.21
CA GLY A 208 12.72 29.58 20.77
C GLY A 208 11.71 30.08 21.81
N LYS A 209 10.75 29.26 22.24
CA LYS A 209 9.80 29.57 23.35
C LYS A 209 9.56 28.41 24.32
N ALA A 210 10.18 27.25 24.13
CA ALA A 210 10.04 26.12 25.04
C ALA A 210 11.34 25.31 25.07
N GLY A 211 12.09 25.49 26.16
CA GLY A 211 13.06 24.55 26.73
C GLY A 211 14.00 23.83 25.77
N THR A 212 15.28 24.19 25.85
CA THR A 212 16.40 23.34 25.43
C THR A 212 16.21 21.92 25.98
N VAL A 213 15.93 20.95 25.12
CA VAL A 213 16.07 19.53 25.47
C VAL A 213 17.52 19.20 25.13
N GLU A 214 18.33 18.97 26.16
CA GLU A 214 19.69 18.47 26.02
C GLU A 214 19.67 17.20 25.18
N THR A 215 20.39 17.21 24.07
CA THR A 215 20.62 16.02 23.27
C THR A 215 21.64 15.15 23.99
N ASP A 216 21.22 13.97 24.45
CA ASP A 216 22.16 12.92 24.84
C ASP A 216 23.04 12.58 23.64
N ILE A 217 24.31 12.96 23.72
CA ILE A 217 25.35 12.56 22.78
C ILE A 217 25.55 11.05 22.99
N PRO A 218 25.30 10.18 22.01
CA PRO A 218 25.65 8.78 22.18
C PRO A 218 27.17 8.66 22.22
N GLU A 219 27.72 8.32 23.39
CA GLU A 219 29.11 7.91 23.52
C GLU A 219 29.37 6.79 22.52
N ARG A 220 30.23 7.06 21.54
CA ARG A 220 30.69 6.07 20.58
C ARG A 220 31.67 5.15 21.32
N THR A 221 31.16 4.07 21.90
CA THR A 221 31.98 3.05 22.56
C THR A 221 32.91 2.42 21.52
N ALA A 222 34.19 2.84 21.52
CA ALA A 222 35.24 2.19 20.75
C ALA A 222 35.57 0.84 21.41
N GLN A 223 34.79 -0.18 21.09
CA GLN A 223 35.01 -1.55 21.57
C GLN A 223 35.01 -2.57 20.44
N PHE A 224 35.50 -2.20 19.25
CA PHE A 224 35.98 -3.19 18.27
C PHE A 224 37.11 -2.57 17.45
N LEU A 225 38.34 -2.74 17.94
CA LEU A 225 39.59 -2.69 17.20
C LEU A 225 40.38 -3.94 17.60
#